data_AF-A0A523HPD3-F1
#
_entry.id   AF-A0A523HPD3-F1
#
_cell.length_a   1.000
_cell.length_b   1.000
_cell.length_c   1.000
_cell.angle_alpha   90.00
_cell.angle_beta   90.00
_cell.angle_gamma   90.00
#
_symmetry.space_group_name_H-M   'P 1'
#
loop_
_entity.id
_entity.type
_entity.pdbx_description
1 polymer ?
#
loop_
_entity_poly.entity_id
_entity_poly.type
_entity_poly.pdbx_seq_one_letter_code
_entity_poly.pdbx_strand_id
1 'polypeptide(L)' 'MMYLAAAVGTAVVGLWGKTDPIFWKPQGENLAHIIDNKKSCTSIGATRVTAAAEEFLKNTRSAFLTYRTIMIFQNEP' A
#
# COMPACT_ATOMS: atom_id res chain seq x y z
N MET A 1 -3.98 -14.57 1.50
CA MET A 1 -4.12 -13.47 2.49
C MET A 1 -4.06 -12.08 1.88
N MET A 2 -3.14 -11.77 0.95
CA MET A 2 -3.01 -10.43 0.34
C MET A 2 -4.33 -9.87 -0.24
N TYR A 3 -5.07 -10.65 -1.02
CA TYR A 3 -6.35 -10.23 -1.61
C TYR A 3 -7.44 -9.95 -0.57
N LEU A 4 -7.50 -10.75 0.50
CA LEU A 4 -8.45 -10.54 1.58
C LEU A 4 -8.15 -9.24 2.32
N ALA A 5 -6.86 -9.01 2.65
CA ALA A 5 -6.43 -7.79 3.31
C ALA A 5 -6.74 -6.54 2.47
N ALA A 6 -6.54 -6.59 1.16
CA ALA A 6 -6.94 -5.52 0.25
C ALA A 6 -8.47 -5.32 0.24
N ALA A 7 -9.26 -6.39 0.22
CA ALA A 7 -10.71 -6.33 0.19
C ALA A 7 -11.31 -5.71 1.46
N VAL A 8 -10.70 -5.93 2.63
CA VAL A 8 -11.13 -5.31 3.90
C VAL A 8 -10.51 -3.92 4.14
N GLY A 9 -9.86 -3.34 3.13
CA GLY A 9 -9.27 -2.00 3.21
C GLY A 9 -8.02 -1.91 4.08
N THR A 10 -7.41 -3.03 4.46
CA THR A 10 -6.16 -3.04 5.23
C THR A 10 -5.00 -2.58 4.35
N ALA A 11 -4.11 -1.76 4.94
CA ALA A 11 -2.86 -1.35 4.30
C ALA A 11 -1.96 -2.56 4.03
N VAL A 12 -1.60 -2.77 2.76
CA VAL A 12 -0.79 -3.93 2.33
C VAL A 12 0.37 -3.48 1.45
N VAL A 13 1.55 -4.04 1.73
CA VAL A 13 2.73 -3.94 0.85
C VAL A 13 2.99 -5.32 0.23
N GLY A 14 2.72 -5.46 -1.06
CA GLY A 14 2.97 -6.69 -1.81
C GLY A 14 4.43 -6.78 -2.30
N LEU A 15 5.09 -7.91 -2.08
CA LEU A 15 6.44 -8.18 -2.59
C LEU A 15 6.37 -9.10 -3.80
N TRP A 16 6.88 -8.63 -4.93
CA TRP A 16 6.76 -9.33 -6.22
C TRP A 16 8.12 -9.78 -6.74
N GLY A 17 8.27 -11.09 -6.85
CA GLY A 17 9.42 -11.76 -7.46
C GLY A 17 9.12 -12.10 -8.92
N LYS A 18 8.97 -13.40 -9.22
CA LYS A 18 8.75 -13.88 -10.59
C LYS A 18 7.34 -13.61 -11.12
N THR A 19 6.37 -13.49 -10.23
CA THR A 19 4.98 -13.21 -10.57
C THR A 19 4.81 -11.74 -10.93
N ASP A 20 4.15 -11.47 -12.05
CA ASP A 20 3.93 -10.12 -12.54
C ASP A 20 2.70 -9.47 -11.86
N PRO A 21 2.87 -8.38 -11.09
CA PRO A 21 1.77 -7.68 -10.44
C PRO A 21 0.76 -7.06 -11.40
N ILE A 22 1.09 -6.85 -12.68
CA ILE A 22 0.15 -6.28 -13.65
C ILE A 22 -1.12 -7.13 -13.74
N PHE A 23 -0.95 -8.46 -13.70
CA PHE A 23 -2.05 -9.42 -13.81
C PHE A 23 -2.59 -9.89 -12.46
N TRP A 24 -1.74 -9.87 -11.43
CA TRP A 24 -2.03 -10.52 -10.15
C TRP A 24 -2.16 -9.56 -8.98
N LYS A 25 -1.98 -8.23 -9.16
CA LYS A 25 -2.18 -7.31 -8.03
C LYS A 25 -3.67 -7.30 -7.63
N PRO A 26 -3.98 -7.34 -6.33
CA PRO A 26 -5.34 -7.10 -5.86
C PRO A 26 -5.77 -5.68 -6.24
N GLN A 27 -7.06 -5.51 -6.46
CA GLN A 27 -7.67 -4.18 -6.53
C GLN A 27 -7.95 -3.69 -5.11
N GLY A 28 -7.60 -2.42 -4.83
CA GLY A 28 -7.81 -1.80 -3.54
C GLY A 28 -7.06 -0.46 -3.45
N GLU A 29 -7.60 0.47 -2.68
CA GLU A 29 -7.05 1.82 -2.52
C GLU A 29 -5.82 1.83 -1.60
N ASN A 30 -5.74 0.88 -0.67
CA ASN A 30 -4.68 0.78 0.34
C ASN A 30 -3.64 -0.28 0.00
N LEU A 31 -3.10 -0.25 -1.22
CA LEU A 31 -2.12 -1.23 -1.69
C LEU A 31 -0.86 -0.58 -2.32
N ALA A 32 0.30 -0.89 -1.74
CA ALA A 32 1.61 -0.63 -2.33
C ALA A 32 2.26 -1.92 -2.81
N HIS A 33 3.20 -1.82 -3.74
CA HIS A 33 3.91 -2.98 -4.25
C HIS A 33 5.39 -2.68 -4.51
N ILE A 34 6.23 -3.67 -4.22
CA ILE A 34 7.68 -3.64 -4.47
C ILE A 34 7.98 -4.72 -5.50
N ILE A 35 8.54 -4.31 -6.64
CA ILE A 35 9.03 -5.20 -7.67
C ILE A 35 10.55 -5.10 -7.66
N ASP A 36 11.22 -6.24 -7.67
CA ASP A 36 12.66 -6.26 -7.89
C ASP A 36 13.01 -6.51 -9.35
N ASN A 37 14.03 -5.81 -9.85
CA ASN A 37 14.49 -5.95 -11.24
C ASN A 37 14.99 -7.36 -11.55
N LYS A 38 15.45 -8.11 -10.54
CA LYS A 38 15.86 -9.52 -10.69
C LYS A 38 14.69 -10.50 -10.69
N LYS A 39 13.45 -9.99 -10.56
CA LYS A 39 12.22 -10.80 -10.44
C LYS A 39 12.36 -11.87 -9.36
N SER A 40 12.96 -11.52 -8.22
CA SER A 40 13.15 -12.43 -7.08
C SER A 40 12.74 -11.73 -5.78
N CYS A 41 11.99 -12.44 -4.92
CA CYS A 41 11.67 -11.91 -3.60
C CYS A 41 12.89 -11.90 -2.68
N THR A 42 13.85 -12.81 -2.90
CA THR A 42 15.05 -12.93 -2.05
C THR A 42 16.02 -11.75 -2.20
N SER A 43 15.95 -11.01 -3.30
CA SER A 43 16.74 -9.80 -3.51
C SER A 43 16.07 -8.55 -2.94
N ILE A 44 14.83 -8.65 -2.44
CA ILE A 44 14.16 -7.55 -1.75
C ILE A 44 14.66 -7.55 -0.30
N GLY A 45 15.60 -6.64 0.00
CA GLY A 45 16.16 -6.49 1.34
C GLY A 45 15.16 -5.91 2.34
N ALA A 46 15.28 -6.31 3.61
CA ALA A 46 14.41 -5.88 4.69
C ALA A 46 14.33 -4.34 4.82
N THR A 47 15.46 -3.63 4.70
CA THR A 47 15.49 -2.16 4.77
C THR A 47 14.62 -1.50 3.71
N ARG A 48 14.56 -2.05 2.49
CA ARG A 48 13.72 -1.55 1.41
C ARG A 48 12.23 -1.78 1.71
N VAL A 49 11.90 -2.92 2.31
CA VAL A 49 10.52 -3.22 2.74
C VAL A 49 10.08 -2.25 3.82
N THR A 50 10.91 -2.03 4.84
CA THR A 50 10.59 -1.11 5.94
C THR A 50 10.40 0.32 5.44
N ALA A 51 11.32 0.82 4.62
CA ALA A 51 11.22 2.18 4.07
C ALA A 51 9.94 2.38 3.25
N ALA A 52 9.61 1.41 2.38
CA ALA A 52 8.40 1.47 1.57
C ALA A 52 7.11 1.38 2.43
N ALA A 53 7.12 0.57 3.49
CA ALA A 53 6.00 0.48 4.42
C ALA A 53 5.79 1.79 5.20
N GLU A 54 6.87 2.40 5.68
CA GLU A 54 6.80 3.69 6.39
C GLU A 54 6.30 4.82 5.49
N GLU A 55 6.81 4.91 4.26
CA GLU A 55 6.37 5.88 3.28
C GLU A 55 4.89 5.70 2.95
N PHE A 56 4.46 4.46 2.74
CA PHE A 56 3.07 4.14 2.46
C PHE A 56 2.15 4.55 3.62
N LEU A 57 2.52 4.20 4.86
CA LEU A 57 1.74 4.57 6.05
C LEU A 57 1.66 6.09 6.25
N LYS A 58 2.73 6.84 5.97
CA LYS A 58 2.71 8.31 6.00
C LYS A 58 1.70 8.87 5.00
N ASN A 59 1.71 8.37 3.77
CA ASN A 59 0.82 8.84 2.71
C ASN A 59 -0.65 8.50 2.98
N THR A 60 -0.94 7.27 3.45
CA THR A 60 -2.31 6.87 3.82
C THR A 60 -2.84 7.69 5.01
N ARG A 61 -2.00 7.95 6.01
CA ARG A 61 -2.39 8.75 7.18
C ARG A 61 -2.64 10.21 6.83
N SER A 62 -1.84 10.78 5.92
CA SER A 62 -2.05 12.14 5.42
C SER A 62 -3.36 12.25 4.67
N ALA A 63 -3.67 11.30 3.78
CA ALA A 63 -4.94 11.28 3.04
C ALA A 63 -6.16 11.17 3.97
N PHE A 64 -6.08 10.33 5.01
CA PHE A 64 -7.16 10.19 6.00
C PHE A 64 -7.38 11.47 6.80
N LEU A 65 -6.30 12.15 7.22
CA LEU A 65 -6.40 13.42 7.96
C LEU A 65 -7.00 14.53 7.08
N THR A 66 -6.58 14.64 5.83
CA THR A 66 -7.15 15.60 4.88
C THR A 66 -8.65 15.35 4.66
N TYR A 67 -9.07 14.11 4.47
CA TYR A 67 -10.49 13.77 4.32
C TYR A 67 -11.32 14.09 5.57
N ARG A 68 -10.81 13.78 6.77
CA ARG A 68 -11.48 14.16 8.03
C ARG A 68 -11.61 15.66 8.17
N THR A 69 -10.56 16.41 7.85
CA THR A 69 -10.58 17.87 7.92
C THR A 69 -11.63 18.46 6.97
N ILE A 70 -11.69 18.00 5.72
CA ILE A 70 -12.70 18.47 4.76
C ILE A 70 -14.12 18.16 5.23
N MET A 71 -14.37 16.96 5.79
CA MET A 71 -15.69 16.59 6.30
C MET A 71 -16.10 17.36 7.56
N ILE A 72 -15.14 17.84 8.36
CA ILE A 72 -15.44 18.73 9.50
C ILE A 72 -15.87 20.10 8.98
N PHE A 73 -15.15 20.67 7.99
CA PHE A 73 -15.49 21.98 7.44
C PHE A 73 -16.78 22.01 6.60
N GLN A 74 -17.27 20.88 6.09
CA GLN A 74 -18.57 20.82 5.40
C GLN A 74 -19.78 20.66 6.34
N ASN A 75 -19.55 20.44 7.64
CA ASN A 75 -20.60 20.27 8.65
C ASN A 75 -20.65 21.44 9.65
N GLU A 76 -19.91 22.51 9.43
CA GLU A 76 -20.10 23.76 10.18
C GLU A 76 -21.21 24.59 9.49
N PRO A 77 -22.31 24.95 10.21
CA PRO A 77 -23.44 25.71 9.66
C PRO A 77 -23.11 27.18 9.38
#